data_AF-A0A1Z4F4U3-F1
#
_entry.id   AF-A0A1Z4F4U3-F1
#
_cell.length_a   1.000
_cell.length_b   1.000
_cell.length_c   1.000
_cell.angle_alpha   90.00
_cell.angle_beta   90.00
_cell.angle_gamma   90.00
#
_symmetry.space_group_name_H-M   'P 1'
#
loop_
_entity.id
_entity.type
_entity.pdbx_description
1 polymer ?
#
loop_
_entity_poly.entity_id
_entity_poly.type
_entity_poly.pdbx_seq_one_letter_code
_entity_poly.pdbx_strand_id
1 'polypeptide(L)'
;MIHGVAAYQHGCRCDVCTYAETARTRDIARTYRQSWKLVNRNVDRRYTNTSSGHGATPSRAYLPWTREEFELAKDRSVPVREVAAQLQRSVGAVSNIRYSRRTWPD
;
A
#
# COMPACT_ATOMS: atom_id res chain seq x y z
N MET A 1 -49.21 -2.50 -2.03
CA MET A 1 -48.05 -2.09 -2.85
C MET A 1 -46.81 -2.76 -2.31
N ILE A 2 -45.98 -3.36 -3.18
CA ILE A 2 -44.74 -4.05 -2.79
C ILE A 2 -43.66 -2.98 -2.60
N HIS A 3 -42.94 -3.01 -1.48
CA HIS A 3 -41.82 -2.12 -1.15
C HIS A 3 -40.59 -2.92 -0.69
N GLY A 4 -39.46 -2.22 -0.53
CA GLY A 4 -38.19 -2.82 -0.11
C GLY A 4 -37.27 -3.15 -1.28
N VAL A 5 -36.28 -4.01 -1.04
CA VAL A 5 -35.23 -4.37 -2.02
C VAL A 5 -35.83 -4.90 -3.32
N ALA A 6 -36.81 -5.80 -3.25
CA ALA A 6 -37.44 -6.38 -4.44
C ALA A 6 -38.10 -5.29 -5.30
N ALA A 7 -38.87 -4.38 -4.69
CA ALA A 7 -39.48 -3.27 -5.41
C ALA A 7 -38.43 -2.30 -6.00
N TYR A 8 -37.33 -2.06 -5.28
CA TYR A 8 -36.22 -1.27 -5.79
C TYR A 8 -35.59 -1.91 -7.04
N GLN A 9 -35.35 -3.22 -7.03
CA GLN A 9 -34.81 -3.95 -8.18
C GLN A 9 -35.73 -3.88 -9.41
N HIS A 10 -37.04 -3.79 -9.20
CA HIS A 10 -38.04 -3.61 -10.26
C HIS A 10 -38.35 -2.14 -10.61
N GLY A 11 -37.57 -1.18 -10.10
CA GLY A 11 -37.61 0.22 -10.55
C GLY A 11 -38.27 1.22 -9.60
N CYS A 12 -38.82 0.79 -8.46
CA CYS A 12 -39.33 1.73 -7.45
C CYS A 12 -38.19 2.55 -6.81
N ARG A 13 -38.37 3.86 -6.64
CA ARG A 13 -37.35 4.78 -6.10
C ARG A 13 -37.80 5.60 -4.89
N CYS A 14 -38.95 5.28 -4.31
CA CYS A 14 -39.40 5.93 -3.07
C CYS A 14 -38.39 5.71 -1.93
N ASP A 15 -38.42 6.57 -0.92
CA ASP A 15 -37.45 6.59 0.17
C ASP A 15 -37.31 5.24 0.89
N VAL A 16 -38.42 4.53 1.09
CA VAL A 16 -38.43 3.20 1.73
C VAL A 16 -37.61 2.18 0.93
N CYS A 17 -37.80 2.15 -0.39
CA CYS A 17 -37.11 1.20 -1.28
C CYS A 17 -35.63 1.56 -1.42
N THR A 18 -35.32 2.85 -1.55
CA THR A 18 -33.95 3.37 -1.63
C THR A 18 -33.18 3.09 -0.33
N TYR A 19 -33.82 3.30 0.82
CA TYR A 19 -33.24 2.96 2.11
C TYR A 19 -32.96 1.46 2.23
N ALA A 20 -33.91 0.61 1.84
CA ALA A 20 -33.77 -0.85 1.90
C ALA A 20 -32.58 -1.36 1.05
N GLU A 21 -32.40 -0.85 -0.16
CA GLU A 21 -31.25 -1.21 -1.00
C GLU A 21 -29.93 -0.68 -0.44
N THR A 22 -29.95 0.54 0.13
CA THR A 22 -28.77 1.11 0.77
C THR A 22 -28.35 0.28 1.99
N ALA A 23 -29.31 -0.15 2.81
CA ALA A 23 -29.07 -1.02 3.96
C ALA A 23 -28.47 -2.36 3.51
N ARG A 24 -29.06 -3.00 2.48
CA ARG A 24 -28.55 -4.25 1.90
C ARG A 24 -27.09 -4.10 1.42
N THR A 25 -26.78 -3.03 0.71
CA THR A 25 -25.43 -2.78 0.18
C THR A 25 -24.41 -2.61 1.31
N ARG A 26 -24.77 -1.89 2.38
CA ARG A 26 -23.91 -1.74 3.56
C ARG A 26 -23.65 -3.06 4.26
N ASP A 27 -24.66 -3.92 4.36
CA ASP A 27 -24.52 -5.22 5.01
C ASP A 27 -23.67 -6.17 4.18
N ILE A 28 -23.82 -6.19 2.85
CA ILE A 28 -22.92 -6.93 1.94
C ILE A 28 -21.48 -6.45 2.13
N ALA A 29 -21.24 -5.14 2.11
CA ALA A 29 -19.89 -4.59 2.30
C ALA A 29 -19.30 -4.96 3.68
N ARG A 30 -20.12 -4.96 4.73
CA ARG A 30 -19.69 -5.34 6.09
C ARG A 30 -19.30 -6.81 6.14
N THR A 31 -20.15 -7.70 5.63
CA THR A 31 -19.89 -9.14 5.58
C THR A 31 -18.63 -9.44 4.77
N TYR A 32 -18.47 -8.78 3.62
CA TYR A 32 -17.28 -8.92 2.78
C TYR A 32 -16.00 -8.48 3.51
N ARG A 33 -16.03 -7.32 4.20
CA ARG A 33 -14.88 -6.90 5.01
C ARG A 33 -14.55 -7.90 6.12
N GLN A 34 -15.57 -8.47 6.77
CA GLN A 34 -15.36 -9.44 7.85
C GLN A 34 -14.77 -10.76 7.32
N SER A 35 -15.25 -11.26 6.17
CA SER A 35 -14.71 -12.49 5.57
C SER A 35 -13.25 -12.30 5.15
N TRP A 36 -12.92 -11.16 4.53
CA TRP A 36 -11.56 -10.88 4.09
C TRP A 36 -10.57 -10.66 5.23
N LYS A 37 -11.01 -10.15 6.39
CA LYS A 37 -10.16 -10.08 7.60
C LYS A 37 -9.67 -11.46 8.04
N LEU A 38 -10.50 -12.49 7.92
CA LEU A 38 -10.09 -13.85 8.30
C LEU A 38 -9.08 -14.41 7.30
N VAL A 39 -9.34 -14.24 6.00
CA VAL A 39 -8.47 -14.69 4.91
C VAL A 39 -7.11 -14.00 4.97
N ASN A 40 -7.09 -12.69 5.20
CA ASN A 40 -5.87 -11.89 5.21
C ASN A 40 -5.12 -11.91 6.54
N ARG A 41 -5.62 -12.58 7.58
CA ARG A 41 -5.00 -12.64 8.91
C ARG A 41 -3.51 -13.02 8.86
N ASN A 42 -3.13 -13.94 7.98
CA ASN A 42 -1.73 -14.35 7.82
C ASN A 42 -0.86 -13.27 7.15
N VAL A 43 -1.43 -12.51 6.20
CA VAL A 43 -0.77 -11.38 5.55
C VAL A 43 -0.62 -10.22 6.54
N ASP A 44 -1.69 -9.89 7.26
CA ASP A 44 -1.69 -8.88 8.32
C ASP A 44 -0.64 -9.21 9.38
N ARG A 45 -0.59 -10.47 9.85
CA ARG A 45 0.42 -10.95 10.81
C ARG A 45 1.85 -10.84 10.28
N ARG A 46 2.08 -11.12 8.99
CA ARG A 46 3.40 -10.93 8.38
C ARG A 46 3.78 -9.46 8.34
N TYR A 47 2.83 -8.59 8.00
CA TYR A 47 3.06 -7.15 7.99
C TYR A 47 3.39 -6.63 9.39
N THR A 48 2.60 -7.00 10.39
CA THR A 48 2.85 -6.61 11.80
C THR A 48 4.19 -7.17 12.30
N ASN A 49 4.49 -8.45 12.05
CA ASN A 49 5.73 -9.06 12.54
C ASN A 49 6.98 -8.48 11.86
N THR A 50 6.89 -8.15 10.56
CA THR A 50 7.98 -7.43 9.85
C THR A 50 8.12 -6.00 10.38
N SER A 51 7.02 -5.38 10.82
CA SER A 51 7.01 -4.02 11.38
C SER A 51 7.44 -3.96 12.85
N SER A 52 7.29 -5.04 13.61
CA SER A 52 7.54 -5.11 15.06
C SER A 52 8.80 -5.91 15.43
N GLY A 53 9.43 -6.58 14.46
CA GLY A 53 10.54 -7.51 14.66
C GLY A 53 11.88 -6.97 14.18
N HIS A 54 12.28 -5.79 14.65
CA HIS A 54 13.68 -5.38 14.85
C HIS A 54 13.68 -3.97 15.40
N GLY A 55 14.63 -3.63 16.29
CA GLY A 55 14.98 -2.24 16.57
C GLY A 55 15.44 -1.58 15.28
N ALA A 56 14.48 -1.12 14.47
CA ALA A 56 14.74 -0.49 13.21
C ALA A 56 15.41 0.84 13.52
N THR A 57 16.74 0.86 13.43
CA THR A 57 17.42 2.01 12.84
C THR A 57 16.53 2.46 11.69
N PRO A 58 16.04 3.71 11.66
CA PRO A 58 15.12 4.13 10.60
C PRO A 58 15.74 3.69 9.30
N SER A 59 15.11 2.73 8.62
CA SER A 59 15.71 2.16 7.42
C SER A 59 15.98 3.36 6.53
N ARG A 60 17.23 3.57 6.10
CA ARG A 60 17.58 4.76 5.30
C ARG A 60 16.65 4.93 4.10
N ALA A 61 15.92 3.88 3.71
CA ALA A 61 14.76 3.92 2.81
C ALA A 61 13.82 5.15 2.98
N TYR A 62 13.59 5.64 4.21
CA TYR A 62 12.76 6.84 4.45
C TYR A 62 13.54 8.12 4.71
N LEU A 63 14.86 8.04 4.83
CA LEU A 63 15.70 9.23 4.92
C LEU A 63 15.86 9.86 3.53
N PRO A 64 15.83 11.20 3.44
CA PRO A 64 16.15 11.88 2.20
C PRO A 64 17.53 11.43 1.72
N TRP A 65 17.68 11.31 0.41
CA TRP A 65 19.00 11.10 -0.19
C TRP A 65 19.86 12.33 0.09
N THR A 66 21.13 12.15 0.43
CA THR A 66 22.10 13.25 0.33
C THR A 66 22.65 13.34 -1.09
N ARG A 67 23.34 14.44 -1.41
CA ARG A 67 23.96 14.62 -2.72
C ARG A 67 24.99 13.53 -2.99
N GLU A 68 25.83 13.23 -2.01
CA GLU A 68 26.89 12.22 -2.10
C GLU A 68 26.30 10.82 -2.29
N GLU A 69 25.24 10.49 -1.54
CA GLU A 69 24.52 9.22 -1.72
C GLU A 69 23.91 9.11 -3.12
N PHE A 70 23.36 10.22 -3.63
CA PHE A 70 22.72 10.26 -4.94
C PHE A 70 23.73 10.05 -6.06
N GLU A 71 24.88 10.74 -6.01
CA GLU A 71 25.96 10.56 -6.99
C GLU A 71 26.50 9.12 -6.97
N LEU A 72 26.74 8.57 -5.78
CA LEU A 72 27.20 7.19 -5.65
C LEU A 72 26.18 6.16 -6.17
N ALA A 73 24.89 6.41 -5.95
CA ALA A 73 23.83 5.57 -6.52
C ALA A 73 23.75 5.65 -8.05
N LYS A 74 24.06 6.82 -8.63
CA LYS A 74 24.12 7.05 -10.08
C LYS A 74 25.38 6.49 -10.74
N ASP A 75 26.47 6.33 -10.00
CA ASP A 75 27.71 5.75 -10.51
C ASP A 75 27.47 4.30 -11.01
N ARG A 76 27.69 4.09 -12.32
CA ARG A 76 27.50 2.79 -12.98
C ARG A 76 28.75 1.91 -12.94
N SER A 77 29.90 2.44 -12.51
CA SER A 77 31.13 1.67 -12.38
C SER A 77 31.07 0.70 -11.19
N VAL A 78 30.28 1.02 -10.16
CA VAL A 78 30.10 0.18 -8.96
C VAL A 78 28.80 -0.63 -9.04
N PRO A 79 28.81 -1.95 -8.75
CA PRO A 79 27.61 -2.77 -8.69
C PRO A 79 26.56 -2.24 -7.69
N VAL A 80 25.28 -2.30 -8.06
CA VAL A 80 24.16 -1.81 -7.22
C VAL A 80 24.19 -2.41 -5.80
N ARG A 81 24.51 -3.70 -5.68
CA ARG A 81 24.55 -4.39 -4.37
C ARG A 81 25.61 -3.83 -3.43
N GLU A 82 26.74 -3.38 -3.99
CA GLU A 82 27.87 -2.87 -3.24
C GLU A 82 27.59 -1.45 -2.76
N VAL A 83 27.04 -0.61 -3.65
CA VAL A 83 26.52 0.71 -3.27
C VAL A 83 25.42 0.60 -2.21
N ALA A 84 24.50 -0.37 -2.34
CA ALA A 84 23.45 -0.60 -1.35
C ALA A 84 24.00 -0.96 0.03
N ALA A 85 25.00 -1.84 0.07
CA ALA A 85 25.69 -2.20 1.32
C ALA A 85 26.42 -1.01 1.94
N GLN A 86 27.17 -0.26 1.12
CA GLN A 86 27.91 0.94 1.57
C GLN A 86 26.99 2.02 2.11
N LEU A 87 25.87 2.27 1.43
CA LEU A 87 24.89 3.28 1.82
C LEU A 87 23.90 2.79 2.87
N GLN A 88 23.98 1.54 3.33
CA GLN A 88 22.98 0.91 4.22
C GLN A 88 21.53 1.12 3.73
N ARG A 89 21.33 1.03 2.41
CA ARG A 89 20.02 1.14 1.73
C ARG A 89 19.67 -0.19 1.06
N SER A 90 18.40 -0.37 0.70
CA SER A 90 18.00 -1.57 -0.04
C SER A 90 18.50 -1.51 -1.49
N VAL A 91 18.76 -2.68 -2.08
CA VAL A 91 19.14 -2.81 -3.50
C VAL A 91 18.09 -2.14 -4.41
N GLY A 92 16.79 -2.31 -4.08
CA GLY A 92 15.70 -1.68 -4.82
C GLY A 92 15.73 -0.15 -4.77
N ALA A 93 16.09 0.44 -3.63
CA ALA A 93 16.21 1.89 -3.49
C ALA A 93 17.34 2.45 -4.37
N VAL A 94 18.51 1.80 -4.36
CA VAL A 94 19.65 2.19 -5.22
C VAL A 94 19.29 2.00 -6.70
N SER A 95 18.70 0.87 -7.08
CA SER A 95 18.22 0.63 -8.46
C SER A 95 17.24 1.73 -8.92
N ASN A 96 16.32 2.14 -8.06
CA ASN A 96 15.37 3.21 -8.38
C ASN A 96 16.11 4.51 -8.70
N ILE A 97 17.03 4.97 -7.86
CA ILE A 97 17.84 6.17 -8.17
C ILE A 97 18.65 5.98 -9.46
N ARG A 98 19.36 4.87 -9.60
CA ARG A 98 20.26 4.60 -10.73
C ARG A 98 19.55 4.71 -12.08
N TYR A 99 18.35 4.14 -12.18
CA TYR A 99 17.59 4.10 -13.43
C TYR A 99 16.51 5.19 -13.54
N SER A 100 16.26 5.95 -12.48
CA SER A 100 15.36 7.11 -12.55
C SER A 100 15.93 8.21 -13.45
N ARG A 101 15.06 9.06 -13.99
CA ARG A 101 15.45 10.33 -14.64
C ARG A 101 15.63 11.48 -13.64
N ARG A 102 15.58 11.21 -12.33
CA ARG A 102 15.81 12.20 -11.30
C ARG A 102 17.23 12.75 -11.45
N THR A 103 17.38 14.05 -11.28
CA THR A 103 18.65 14.77 -11.08
C THR A 103 18.65 15.39 -9.69
N TRP A 104 19.84 15.62 -9.15
CA TRP A 104 19.98 16.44 -7.95
C TRP A 104 19.78 17.91 -8.34
N PRO A 105 18.93 18.70 -7.64
CA PRO A 105 18.79 20.12 -7.91
C PRO A 105 20.08 20.87 -7.53
N ASP A 106 20.46 21.86 -8.34
CA ASP A 106 21.62 22.73 -8.09
C ASP A 106 21.44 23.61 -6.83
#